data_AF-J9EMI2-F1
#
_entry.id   AF-J9EMI2-F1
#
_cell.length_a   1.000
_cell.length_b   1.000
_cell.length_c   1.000
_cell.angle_alpha   90.00
_cell.angle_beta   90.00
_cell.angle_gamma   90.00
#
_symmetry.space_group_name_H-M   'P 1'
#
loop_
_entity.id
_entity.type
_entity.pdbx_description
1 polymer ?
#
loop_
_entity_poly.entity_id
_entity_poly.type
_entity_poly.pdbx_seq_one_letter_code
_entity_poly.pdbx_strand_id
1 'polypeptide(L)'
;MKTTNMPSYEELVSVISYLSQIPDEDVRKLGFTVVIDGRKATIKHIRGALRACKQALYRQIRSVFVIQPEKFLDQQKLNFEFIKEVYQFKCTLISLHKLLRFVDATQLPDALGGTLHYDPYLWILLRQKIENYVNRANSWIENNKRRDNTISNKCDEKTFKKDSLNSNALLKIGDDLLGELMQNSRTNLLKNSDWDNAVQHVDFLMKQIRDIKEKSSEATHRKQRYVPLKLLEYHSEGVRNLVNWILGAGERWLLTLHEIGESYDDAKQLLKEHNELERKSIVCSVLC
;
A
#
# COMPACT_ATOMS: atom_id res chain seq x y z
N MET A 1 45.30 0.86 -9.67
CA MET A 1 44.18 0.43 -10.53
C MET A 1 43.13 -0.20 -9.63
N LYS A 2 41.96 0.44 -9.45
CA LYS A 2 40.84 -0.21 -8.75
C LYS A 2 40.36 -1.34 -9.66
N THR A 3 40.57 -2.59 -9.24
CA THR A 3 39.91 -3.75 -9.84
C THR A 3 38.43 -3.58 -9.55
N THR A 4 37.67 -3.02 -10.51
CA THR A 4 36.21 -3.14 -10.49
C THR A 4 35.90 -4.63 -10.54
N ASN A 5 35.58 -5.21 -9.38
CA ASN A 5 35.11 -6.58 -9.30
C ASN A 5 33.90 -6.70 -10.21
N MET A 6 34.01 -7.57 -11.20
CA MET A 6 32.93 -7.78 -12.15
C MET A 6 31.82 -8.57 -11.47
N PRO A 7 30.54 -8.23 -11.69
CA PRO A 7 29.44 -8.97 -11.09
C PRO A 7 29.50 -10.44 -11.50
N SER A 8 29.27 -11.30 -10.51
CA SER A 8 29.08 -12.72 -10.69
C SER A 8 27.89 -12.99 -11.62
N TYR A 9 27.83 -14.22 -12.13
CA TYR A 9 26.70 -14.67 -12.94
C TYR A 9 25.37 -14.51 -12.21
N GLU A 10 25.32 -14.89 -10.93
CA GLU A 10 24.10 -14.81 -10.10
C GLU A 10 23.67 -13.36 -9.87
N GLU A 11 24.62 -12.45 -9.65
CA GLU A 11 24.32 -11.01 -9.52
C GLU A 11 23.73 -10.44 -10.82
N LEU A 12 24.27 -10.82 -11.98
CA LEU A 12 23.71 -10.40 -13.27
C LEU A 12 22.29 -10.95 -13.48
N VAL A 13 22.06 -12.24 -13.18
CA VAL A 13 20.73 -12.85 -13.28
C VAL A 13 19.75 -12.13 -12.34
N SER A 14 20.15 -11.90 -11.09
CA SER A 14 19.33 -11.20 -10.10
C SER A 14 18.96 -9.79 -10.55
N VAL A 15 19.93 -8.98 -10.98
CA VAL A 15 19.69 -7.60 -11.45
C VAL A 15 18.78 -7.59 -12.67
N ILE A 16 19.02 -8.44 -13.67
CA ILE A 16 18.17 -8.49 -14.88
C ILE A 16 16.75 -8.94 -14.52
N SER A 17 16.61 -9.91 -13.61
CA SER A 17 15.30 -10.42 -13.17
C SER A 17 14.53 -9.37 -12.37
N TYR A 18 15.22 -8.56 -11.60
CA TYR A 18 14.64 -7.40 -10.92
C TYR A 18 14.18 -6.34 -11.93
N LEU A 19 15.06 -5.93 -12.86
CA LEU A 19 14.74 -4.93 -13.87
C LEU A 19 13.57 -5.37 -14.77
N SER A 20 13.43 -6.67 -15.04
CA SER A 20 12.31 -7.19 -15.84
C SER A 20 10.96 -7.10 -15.15
N GLN A 21 10.90 -6.91 -13.83
CA GLN A 21 9.66 -6.77 -13.08
C GLN A 21 9.14 -5.33 -13.05
N ILE A 22 9.97 -4.35 -13.42
CA ILE A 22 9.63 -2.92 -13.35
C ILE A 22 8.55 -2.52 -14.36
N PRO A 23 8.62 -2.90 -15.65
CA PRO A 23 7.56 -2.55 -16.60
C PRO A 23 6.25 -3.27 -16.26
N ASP A 24 5.11 -2.65 -16.57
CA ASP A 24 3.80 -3.26 -16.40
C ASP A 24 3.64 -4.54 -17.22
N GLU A 25 2.74 -5.43 -16.79
CA GLU A 25 2.57 -6.74 -17.40
C GLU A 25 2.31 -6.68 -18.91
N ASP A 26 1.49 -5.73 -19.36
CA ASP A 26 1.15 -5.58 -20.77
C ASP A 26 2.35 -5.09 -21.59
N VAL A 27 3.23 -4.28 -21.00
CA VAL A 27 4.50 -3.88 -21.62
C VAL A 27 5.47 -5.07 -21.68
N ARG A 28 5.56 -5.88 -20.60
CA ARG A 28 6.41 -7.08 -20.57
C ARG A 28 6.02 -8.10 -21.64
N LYS A 29 4.72 -8.24 -21.94
CA LYS A 29 4.21 -9.14 -23.01
C LYS A 29 4.73 -8.77 -24.40
N LEU A 30 5.12 -7.51 -24.64
CA LEU A 30 5.74 -7.10 -25.91
C LEU A 30 7.16 -7.70 -26.08
N GLY A 31 7.79 -8.08 -24.98
CA GLY A 31 9.15 -8.62 -24.92
C GLY A 31 10.23 -7.54 -24.82
N PHE A 32 11.42 -7.97 -24.44
CA PHE A 32 12.57 -7.12 -24.16
C PHE A 32 13.53 -7.06 -25.34
N THR A 33 14.03 -5.85 -25.60
CA THR A 33 15.23 -5.63 -26.42
C THR A 33 16.39 -5.35 -25.48
N VAL A 34 17.46 -6.15 -25.58
CA VAL A 34 18.64 -5.98 -24.71
C VAL A 34 19.79 -5.41 -25.52
N VAL A 35 20.40 -4.32 -25.05
CA VAL A 35 21.62 -3.75 -25.63
C VAL A 35 22.78 -4.05 -24.70
N ILE A 36 23.78 -4.77 -25.20
CA ILE A 36 25.02 -5.09 -24.47
C ILE A 36 26.13 -4.22 -25.07
N ASP A 37 26.63 -3.25 -24.29
CA ASP A 37 27.79 -2.45 -24.69
C ASP A 37 29.08 -3.27 -24.58
N GLY A 38 29.50 -3.84 -25.71
CA GLY A 38 30.69 -4.68 -25.78
C GLY A 38 32.00 -3.92 -25.97
N ARG A 39 32.00 -2.58 -26.19
CA ARG A 39 33.20 -1.80 -26.59
C ARG A 39 34.42 -2.08 -25.72
N LYS A 40 34.21 -2.15 -24.40
CA LYS A 40 35.25 -2.42 -23.39
C LYS A 40 35.13 -3.81 -22.76
N ALA A 41 34.31 -4.69 -23.33
CA ALA A 41 34.00 -6.00 -22.77
C ALA A 41 34.84 -7.11 -23.42
N THR A 42 35.21 -8.08 -22.61
CA THR A 42 35.81 -9.35 -23.02
C THR A 42 34.74 -10.28 -23.59
N ILE A 43 35.12 -11.19 -24.51
CA ILE A 43 34.19 -12.20 -25.05
C ILE A 43 33.59 -13.08 -23.95
N LYS A 44 34.36 -13.34 -22.87
CA LYS A 44 33.88 -14.08 -21.69
C LYS A 44 32.76 -13.31 -20.99
N HIS A 45 32.85 -11.98 -20.92
CA HIS A 45 31.87 -11.12 -20.26
C HIS A 45 30.59 -11.05 -21.08
N ILE A 46 30.72 -10.90 -22.39
CA ILE A 46 29.58 -10.93 -23.32
C ILE A 46 28.83 -12.27 -23.21
N ARG A 47 29.57 -13.40 -23.20
CA ARG A 47 28.97 -14.73 -23.02
C ARG A 47 28.25 -14.85 -21.67
N GLY A 48 28.83 -14.31 -20.60
CA GLY A 48 28.21 -14.26 -19.27
C GLY A 48 26.90 -13.48 -19.28
N ALA A 49 26.90 -12.28 -19.87
CA ALA A 49 25.72 -11.42 -20.00
C ALA A 49 24.62 -12.10 -20.83
N LEU A 50 24.96 -12.70 -21.98
CA LEU A 50 24.01 -13.44 -22.82
C LEU A 50 23.39 -14.64 -22.08
N ARG A 51 24.20 -15.38 -21.31
CA ARG A 51 23.71 -16.49 -20.48
C ARG A 51 22.76 -15.98 -19.39
N ALA A 52 23.10 -14.87 -18.73
CA ALA A 52 22.26 -14.27 -17.70
C ALA A 52 20.93 -13.76 -18.28
N CYS A 53 20.96 -13.10 -19.44
CA CYS A 53 19.76 -12.69 -20.17
C CYS A 53 18.88 -13.89 -20.52
N LYS A 54 19.46 -14.98 -21.03
CA LYS A 54 18.72 -16.21 -21.36
C LYS A 54 17.95 -16.75 -20.16
N GLN A 55 18.58 -16.75 -18.97
CA GLN A 55 17.97 -17.25 -17.74
C GLN A 55 16.91 -16.28 -17.20
N ALA A 56 17.25 -15.00 -17.05
CA ALA A 56 16.36 -14.01 -16.44
C ALA A 56 15.16 -13.65 -17.33
N LEU A 57 15.33 -13.63 -18.65
CA LEU A 57 14.33 -13.19 -19.63
C LEU A 57 13.84 -14.35 -20.52
N TYR A 58 13.79 -15.56 -19.98
CA TYR A 58 13.40 -16.75 -20.74
C TYR A 58 12.08 -16.53 -21.50
N ARG A 59 12.11 -16.77 -22.83
CA ARG A 59 11.01 -16.52 -23.80
C ARG A 59 10.48 -15.09 -23.87
N GLN A 60 11.09 -14.14 -23.18
CA GLN A 60 10.70 -12.74 -23.16
C GLN A 60 11.65 -11.86 -23.99
N ILE A 61 12.76 -12.40 -24.52
CA ILE A 61 13.69 -11.64 -25.36
C ILE A 61 13.18 -11.58 -26.81
N ARG A 62 12.94 -10.36 -27.31
CA ARG A 62 12.66 -10.09 -28.72
C ARG A 62 13.94 -10.00 -29.54
N SER A 63 14.95 -9.29 -29.03
CA SER A 63 16.23 -9.10 -29.72
C SER A 63 17.33 -8.74 -28.73
N VAL A 64 18.57 -9.15 -29.04
CA VAL A 64 19.79 -8.71 -28.35
C VAL A 64 20.73 -8.08 -29.35
N PHE A 65 21.21 -6.88 -29.03
CA PHE A 65 22.19 -6.16 -29.80
C PHE A 65 23.49 -6.07 -29.00
N VAL A 66 24.54 -6.72 -29.49
CA VAL A 66 25.87 -6.63 -28.91
C VAL A 66 26.64 -5.57 -29.68
N ILE A 67 26.99 -4.47 -29.02
CA ILE A 67 27.85 -3.44 -29.60
C ILE A 67 29.25 -4.01 -29.70
N GLN A 68 29.81 -3.99 -30.89
CA GLN A 68 31.10 -4.60 -31.20
C GLN A 68 32.21 -4.08 -30.27
N PRO A 69 33.01 -4.97 -29.66
CA PRO A 69 34.20 -4.59 -28.89
C PRO A 69 35.21 -3.77 -29.70
N GLU A 70 35.96 -2.90 -29.02
CA GLU A 70 37.11 -2.25 -29.63
C GLU A 70 38.19 -3.30 -29.94
N LYS A 71 38.82 -3.21 -31.12
CA LYS A 71 39.82 -4.20 -31.58
C LYS A 71 39.28 -5.64 -31.66
N PHE A 72 38.01 -5.80 -32.03
CA PHE A 72 37.38 -7.11 -32.22
C PHE A 72 37.88 -7.80 -33.50
N LEU A 73 38.89 -8.65 -33.33
CA LEU A 73 39.55 -9.39 -34.42
C LEU A 73 38.55 -10.31 -35.15
N ASP A 74 38.80 -10.62 -36.41
CA ASP A 74 37.88 -11.44 -37.22
C ASP A 74 37.70 -12.87 -36.65
N GLN A 75 38.74 -13.44 -36.03
CA GLN A 75 38.63 -14.69 -35.29
C GLN A 75 37.64 -14.61 -34.12
N GLN A 76 37.58 -13.46 -33.42
CA GLN A 76 36.64 -13.24 -32.33
C GLN A 76 35.22 -13.03 -32.84
N LYS A 77 35.06 -12.42 -34.03
CA LYS A 77 33.76 -12.34 -34.72
C LYS A 77 33.23 -13.72 -35.07
N LEU A 78 34.04 -14.57 -35.70
CA LEU A 78 33.67 -15.96 -36.01
C LEU A 78 33.29 -16.73 -34.74
N ASN A 79 34.07 -16.60 -33.66
CA ASN A 79 33.73 -17.20 -32.37
C ASN A 79 32.38 -16.70 -31.83
N PHE A 80 32.09 -15.40 -31.96
CA PHE A 80 30.80 -14.84 -31.58
C PHE A 80 29.64 -15.37 -32.43
N GLU A 81 29.85 -15.60 -33.73
CA GLU A 81 28.85 -16.20 -34.62
C GLU A 81 28.45 -17.61 -34.15
N PHE A 82 29.39 -18.43 -33.68
CA PHE A 82 29.06 -19.71 -33.05
C PHE A 82 28.35 -19.55 -31.70
N ILE A 83 28.74 -18.56 -30.89
CA ILE A 83 28.10 -18.30 -29.59
C ILE A 83 26.62 -17.93 -29.77
N LYS A 84 26.28 -17.07 -30.73
CA LYS A 84 24.90 -16.63 -30.93
C LYS A 84 23.97 -17.76 -31.37
N GLU A 85 24.46 -18.76 -32.10
CA GLU A 85 23.67 -19.91 -32.56
C GLU A 85 23.15 -20.80 -31.43
N VAL A 86 23.80 -20.75 -30.25
CA VAL A 86 23.40 -21.52 -29.05
C VAL A 86 22.14 -20.92 -28.39
N TYR A 87 21.76 -19.69 -28.73
CA TYR A 87 20.65 -18.99 -28.11
C TYR A 87 19.40 -19.03 -29.00
N GLN A 88 18.24 -19.27 -28.40
CA GLN A 88 16.94 -19.33 -29.08
C GLN A 88 16.37 -17.95 -29.44
N PHE A 89 17.06 -16.86 -29.11
CA PHE A 89 16.64 -15.50 -29.38
C PHE A 89 17.52 -14.84 -30.44
N LYS A 90 16.97 -13.85 -31.15
CA LYS A 90 17.71 -13.08 -32.16
C LYS A 90 18.84 -12.28 -31.50
N CYS A 91 20.09 -12.63 -31.77
CA CYS A 91 21.27 -11.93 -31.27
C CYS A 91 22.10 -11.39 -32.45
N THR A 92 22.40 -10.10 -32.46
CA THR A 92 23.09 -9.43 -33.57
C THR A 92 24.29 -8.64 -33.06
N LEU A 93 25.47 -8.86 -33.66
CA LEU A 93 26.64 -8.03 -33.47
C LEU A 93 26.53 -6.77 -34.34
N ILE A 94 26.60 -5.59 -33.74
CA ILE A 94 26.43 -4.31 -34.44
C ILE A 94 27.51 -3.29 -34.07
N SER A 95 27.83 -2.37 -34.98
CA SER A 95 28.60 -1.17 -34.64
C SER A 95 27.73 -0.17 -33.89
N LEU A 96 28.32 0.65 -33.02
CA LEU A 96 27.61 1.69 -32.28
C LEU A 96 26.73 2.58 -33.17
N HIS A 97 27.26 3.07 -34.30
CA HIS A 97 26.54 3.92 -35.24
C HIS A 97 25.29 3.26 -35.88
N LYS A 98 25.18 1.94 -35.87
CA LYS A 98 24.03 1.21 -36.43
C LYS A 98 22.93 0.96 -35.40
N LEU A 99 23.17 1.22 -34.11
CA LEU A 99 22.21 0.96 -33.04
C LEU A 99 20.90 1.76 -33.23
N LEU A 100 21.00 3.00 -33.68
CA LEU A 100 19.85 3.89 -33.96
C LEU A 100 18.93 3.40 -35.08
N ARG A 101 19.33 2.38 -35.85
CA ARG A 101 18.44 1.72 -36.83
C ARG A 101 17.46 0.74 -36.19
N PHE A 102 17.68 0.39 -34.91
CA PHE A 102 16.94 -0.64 -34.20
C PHE A 102 16.29 -0.14 -32.91
N VAL A 103 16.87 0.89 -32.28
CA VAL A 103 16.37 1.48 -31.03
C VAL A 103 16.29 2.99 -31.21
N ASP A 104 15.17 3.59 -30.79
CA ASP A 104 14.94 5.02 -30.89
C ASP A 104 15.98 5.81 -30.07
N ALA A 105 16.44 6.95 -30.60
CA ALA A 105 17.42 7.81 -29.94
C ALA A 105 16.94 8.27 -28.55
N THR A 106 15.64 8.49 -28.37
CA THR A 106 15.02 8.93 -27.10
C THR A 106 15.07 7.87 -26.01
N GLN A 107 15.37 6.60 -26.35
CA GLN A 107 15.46 5.48 -25.42
C GLN A 107 16.91 5.07 -25.09
N LEU A 108 17.90 5.78 -25.64
CA LEU A 108 19.31 5.46 -25.47
C LEU A 108 20.06 6.59 -24.76
N PRO A 109 20.97 6.26 -23.81
CA PRO A 109 21.86 7.26 -23.23
C PRO A 109 22.80 7.89 -24.25
N ASP A 110 23.29 9.10 -23.97
CA ASP A 110 24.27 9.82 -24.81
C ASP A 110 25.52 8.98 -25.09
N ALA A 111 25.96 8.18 -24.11
CA ALA A 111 27.09 7.25 -24.25
C ALA A 111 26.89 6.17 -25.33
N LEU A 112 25.63 5.91 -25.72
CA LEU A 112 25.21 5.01 -26.79
C LEU A 112 24.70 5.74 -28.04
N GLY A 113 24.86 7.06 -28.09
CA GLY A 113 24.46 7.90 -29.22
C GLY A 113 22.98 8.29 -29.24
N GLY A 114 22.27 8.19 -28.12
CA GLY A 114 20.90 8.67 -27.98
C GLY A 114 20.80 10.05 -27.33
N THR A 115 19.61 10.36 -26.82
CA THR A 115 19.26 11.64 -26.17
C THR A 115 18.60 11.44 -24.80
N LEU A 116 18.57 10.21 -24.28
CA LEU A 116 18.06 9.93 -22.94
C LEU A 116 19.09 10.37 -21.90
N HIS A 117 18.77 11.39 -21.12
CA HIS A 117 19.60 11.72 -19.96
C HIS A 117 19.42 10.65 -18.88
N TYR A 118 20.45 9.82 -18.70
CA TYR A 118 20.43 8.73 -17.75
C TYR A 118 21.53 8.90 -16.69
N ASP A 119 21.10 9.13 -15.45
CA ASP A 119 21.96 9.07 -14.26
C ASP A 119 21.63 7.79 -13.47
N PRO A 120 22.53 6.79 -13.47
CA PRO A 120 22.33 5.55 -12.72
C PRO A 120 22.16 5.76 -11.21
N TYR A 121 22.88 6.73 -10.62
CA TYR A 121 22.83 6.97 -9.18
C TYR A 121 21.49 7.57 -8.79
N LEU A 122 21.03 8.58 -9.54
CA LEU A 122 19.71 9.17 -9.34
C LEU A 122 18.60 8.14 -9.54
N TRP A 123 18.69 7.31 -10.59
CA TRP A 123 17.71 6.26 -10.85
C TRP A 123 17.61 5.28 -9.68
N ILE A 124 18.76 4.80 -9.17
CA ILE A 124 18.80 3.88 -8.00
C ILE A 124 18.20 4.54 -6.76
N LEU A 125 18.61 5.78 -6.45
CA LEU A 125 18.13 6.50 -5.28
C LEU A 125 16.61 6.68 -5.33
N LEU A 126 16.08 7.15 -6.46
CA LEU A 126 14.66 7.40 -6.63
C LEU A 126 13.86 6.09 -6.61
N ARG A 127 14.38 5.03 -7.23
CA ARG A 127 13.79 3.69 -7.18
C ARG A 127 13.65 3.16 -5.76
N GLN A 128 14.70 3.30 -4.95
CA GLN A 128 14.66 2.90 -3.54
C GLN A 128 13.60 3.67 -2.75
N LYS A 129 13.44 4.98 -3.01
CA LYS A 129 12.38 5.78 -2.37
C LYS A 129 10.98 5.29 -2.75
N ILE A 130 10.75 5.01 -4.04
CA ILE A 130 9.47 4.47 -4.53
C ILE A 130 9.17 3.13 -3.86
N GLU A 131 10.09 2.18 -3.90
CA GLU A 131 9.87 0.84 -3.34
C GLU A 131 9.67 0.87 -1.83
N ASN A 132 10.43 1.70 -1.11
CA ASN A 132 10.23 1.91 0.32
C ASN A 132 8.82 2.43 0.61
N TYR A 133 8.38 3.43 -0.15
CA TYR A 133 7.04 3.99 -0.01
C TYR A 133 5.96 2.95 -0.30
N VAL A 134 6.04 2.27 -1.44
CA VAL A 134 5.08 1.23 -1.87
C VAL A 134 4.96 0.13 -0.81
N ASN A 135 6.09 -0.35 -0.28
CA ASN A 135 6.10 -1.38 0.76
C ASN A 135 5.41 -0.90 2.05
N ARG A 136 5.67 0.35 2.48
CA ARG A 136 5.05 0.93 3.68
C ARG A 136 3.56 1.21 3.49
N ALA A 137 3.18 1.73 2.32
CA ALA A 137 1.79 1.99 1.97
C ALA A 137 0.99 0.69 1.91
N ASN A 138 1.48 -0.33 1.22
CA ASN A 138 0.81 -1.64 1.14
C ASN A 138 0.69 -2.29 2.52
N SER A 139 1.76 -2.28 3.32
CA SER A 139 1.72 -2.81 4.70
C SER A 139 0.68 -2.09 5.55
N TRP A 140 0.58 -0.76 5.44
CA TRP A 140 -0.43 0.02 6.16
C TRP A 140 -1.84 -0.28 5.66
N ILE A 141 -2.07 -0.33 4.35
CA ILE A 141 -3.36 -0.64 3.74
C ILE A 141 -3.84 -2.02 4.19
N GLU A 142 -2.98 -3.04 4.09
CA GLU A 142 -3.30 -4.41 4.48
C GLU A 142 -3.63 -4.52 5.97
N ASN A 143 -2.84 -3.87 6.83
CA ASN A 143 -3.08 -3.83 8.27
C ASN A 143 -4.40 -3.15 8.66
N ASN A 144 -4.89 -2.18 7.88
CA ASN A 144 -6.18 -1.54 8.13
C ASN A 144 -7.34 -2.36 7.55
N LYS A 145 -7.19 -2.96 6.37
CA LYS A 145 -8.16 -3.91 5.82
C LYS A 145 -8.40 -5.10 6.77
N ARG A 146 -7.34 -5.61 7.40
CA ARG A 146 -7.44 -6.67 8.42
C ARG A 146 -8.21 -6.21 9.66
N ARG A 147 -7.95 -4.98 10.15
CA ARG A 147 -8.68 -4.40 11.30
C ARG A 147 -10.17 -4.27 11.04
N ASP A 148 -10.57 -3.80 9.86
CA ASP A 148 -11.99 -3.70 9.50
C ASP A 148 -12.69 -5.06 9.52
N ASN A 149 -12.01 -6.13 9.07
CA ASN A 149 -12.55 -7.49 9.12
C ASN A 149 -12.67 -8.03 10.55
N THR A 150 -11.67 -7.80 11.41
CA THR A 150 -11.69 -8.26 12.81
C THR A 150 -12.69 -7.47 13.66
N ILE A 151 -13.00 -6.20 13.33
CA ILE A 151 -14.04 -5.43 14.03
C ILE A 151 -15.45 -6.05 13.85
N SER A 152 -15.67 -6.90 12.83
CA SER A 152 -16.90 -7.70 12.71
C SER A 152 -16.97 -8.91 13.66
N ASN A 153 -15.83 -9.35 14.23
CA ASN A 153 -15.73 -10.47 15.16
C ASN A 153 -15.05 -10.02 16.46
N LYS A 154 -15.87 -9.60 17.43
CA LYS A 154 -15.60 -9.30 18.86
C LYS A 154 -14.15 -9.05 19.32
N CYS A 155 -13.97 -7.86 19.90
CA CYS A 155 -13.24 -7.55 21.14
C CYS A 155 -12.02 -8.43 21.49
N ASP A 156 -10.82 -7.95 21.16
CA ASP A 156 -9.64 -8.17 22.00
C ASP A 156 -8.67 -7.00 21.87
N GLU A 157 -8.69 -6.14 22.88
CA GLU A 157 -7.60 -5.23 23.19
C GLU A 157 -6.42 -6.07 23.70
N LYS A 158 -5.52 -6.44 22.80
CA LYS A 158 -4.07 -6.45 23.07
C LYS A 158 -3.28 -6.82 21.81
N THR A 159 -2.16 -6.13 21.69
CA THR A 159 -1.01 -6.44 20.84
C THR A 159 -1.09 -5.96 19.40
N PHE A 160 -0.37 -4.89 19.08
CA PHE A 160 0.68 -4.85 18.03
C PHE A 160 1.30 -3.44 18.01
N LYS A 161 2.29 -3.21 18.87
CA LYS A 161 3.29 -2.16 18.62
C LYS A 161 4.31 -2.74 17.64
N LYS A 162 4.25 -2.29 16.39
CA LYS A 162 5.42 -2.24 15.50
C LYS A 162 5.16 -1.17 14.44
N ASP A 163 5.78 -0.01 14.63
CA ASP A 163 5.97 1.08 13.67
C ASP A 163 4.78 1.42 12.76
N SER A 164 3.59 1.56 13.34
CA SER A 164 2.42 2.10 12.64
C SER A 164 2.64 3.58 12.37
N LEU A 165 3.30 3.93 11.27
CA LEU A 165 3.28 5.30 10.77
C LEU A 165 1.84 5.79 10.69
N ASN A 166 1.62 7.00 11.20
CA ASN A 166 0.36 7.70 11.05
C ASN A 166 0.03 7.83 9.55
N SER A 167 -1.23 7.62 9.17
CA SER A 167 -1.70 7.79 7.79
C SER A 167 -1.34 9.17 7.22
N ASN A 168 -1.40 10.22 8.05
CA ASN A 168 -0.99 11.57 7.65
C ASN A 168 0.50 11.66 7.32
N ALA A 169 1.35 10.93 8.04
CA ALA A 169 2.79 10.90 7.76
C ALA A 169 3.09 10.13 6.46
N LEU A 170 2.37 9.03 6.21
CA LEU A 170 2.47 8.31 4.93
C LEU A 170 1.98 9.17 3.75
N LEU A 171 0.88 9.89 3.91
CA LEU A 171 0.40 10.80 2.87
C LEU A 171 1.43 11.90 2.57
N LYS A 172 2.02 12.51 3.60
CA LYS A 172 3.08 13.51 3.44
C LYS A 172 4.29 12.96 2.69
N ILE A 173 4.77 11.77 3.05
CA ILE A 173 5.89 11.13 2.35
C ILE A 173 5.52 10.87 0.88
N GLY A 174 4.28 10.48 0.60
CA GLY A 174 3.76 10.30 -0.75
C GLY A 174 3.73 11.61 -1.54
N ASP A 175 3.26 12.71 -0.94
CA ASP A 175 3.24 14.04 -1.57
C ASP A 175 4.66 14.53 -1.88
N ASP A 176 5.60 14.37 -0.94
CA ASP A 176 7.01 14.72 -1.12
C ASP A 176 7.64 13.90 -2.27
N LEU A 177 7.35 12.59 -2.34
CA LEU A 177 7.82 11.70 -3.40
C LEU A 177 7.22 12.06 -4.77
N LEU A 178 5.92 12.36 -4.84
CA LEU A 178 5.27 12.83 -6.07
C LEU A 178 5.87 14.15 -6.55
N GLY A 179 6.15 15.07 -5.62
CA GLY A 179 6.86 16.32 -5.91
C GLY A 179 8.21 16.07 -6.58
N GLU A 180 9.02 15.17 -6.00
CA GLU A 180 10.33 14.78 -6.54
C GLU A 180 10.20 14.11 -7.92
N LEU A 181 9.25 13.19 -8.09
CA LEU A 181 8.99 12.52 -9.38
C LEU A 181 8.59 13.51 -10.47
N MET A 182 7.64 14.39 -10.18
CA MET A 182 7.17 15.40 -11.15
C MET A 182 8.24 16.42 -11.51
N GLN A 183 9.09 16.82 -10.55
CA GLN A 183 10.18 17.76 -10.81
C GLN A 183 11.22 17.15 -11.75
N ASN A 184 11.55 15.87 -11.56
CA ASN A 184 12.47 15.13 -12.43
C ASN A 184 11.89 14.88 -13.84
N SER A 185 10.56 14.74 -13.97
CA SER A 185 9.90 14.66 -15.28
C SER A 185 9.86 16.00 -16.02
N ARG A 186 9.70 17.13 -15.30
CA ARG A 186 9.58 18.48 -15.89
C ARG A 186 10.89 19.05 -16.41
N THR A 187 12.03 18.65 -15.86
CA THR A 187 13.35 19.13 -16.30
C THR A 187 13.81 18.50 -17.62
N ASN A 188 12.93 17.79 -18.36
CA ASN A 188 13.23 17.03 -19.58
C ASN A 188 14.34 15.96 -19.42
N LEU A 189 14.85 15.74 -18.21
CA LEU A 189 15.88 14.73 -17.96
C LEU A 189 15.33 13.31 -18.13
N LEU A 190 14.04 13.06 -17.86
CA LEU A 190 13.52 11.70 -17.73
C LEU A 190 12.04 11.58 -18.15
N LYS A 191 11.67 11.91 -19.40
CA LYS A 191 10.41 11.38 -19.96
C LYS A 191 10.57 9.88 -20.20
N ASN A 192 10.35 9.10 -19.15
CA ASN A 192 10.41 7.65 -19.16
C ASN A 192 9.07 7.11 -18.64
N SER A 193 8.46 6.22 -19.41
CA SER A 193 7.19 5.57 -19.07
C SER A 193 7.20 4.91 -17.68
N ASP A 194 8.38 4.44 -17.25
CA ASP A 194 8.61 3.88 -15.93
C ASP A 194 8.28 4.87 -14.78
N TRP A 195 8.68 6.14 -14.91
CA TRP A 195 8.38 7.14 -13.89
C TRP A 195 6.92 7.56 -13.91
N ASP A 196 6.32 7.66 -15.10
CA ASP A 196 4.90 7.96 -15.22
C ASP A 196 4.05 6.86 -14.56
N ASN A 197 4.42 5.60 -14.77
CA ASN A 197 3.80 4.45 -14.11
C ASN A 197 4.01 4.49 -12.59
N ALA A 198 5.21 4.83 -12.12
CA ALA A 198 5.49 4.97 -10.69
C ALA A 198 4.64 6.10 -10.05
N VAL A 199 4.50 7.25 -10.71
CA VAL A 199 3.64 8.36 -10.28
C VAL A 199 2.20 7.90 -10.15
N GLN A 200 1.66 7.22 -11.17
CA GLN A 200 0.30 6.69 -11.15
C GLN A 200 0.10 5.68 -10.01
N HIS A 201 1.08 4.79 -9.79
CA HIS A 201 1.00 3.79 -8.72
C HIS A 201 1.04 4.43 -7.32
N VAL A 202 1.91 5.41 -7.11
CA VAL A 202 1.99 6.16 -5.84
C VAL A 202 0.68 6.92 -5.58
N ASP A 203 0.14 7.63 -6.57
CA ASP A 203 -1.14 8.34 -6.45
C ASP A 203 -2.30 7.38 -6.13
N PHE A 204 -2.33 6.21 -6.77
CA PHE A 204 -3.32 5.17 -6.48
C PHE A 204 -3.25 4.67 -5.03
N LEU A 205 -2.04 4.40 -4.51
CA LEU A 205 -1.87 4.00 -3.12
C LEU A 205 -2.30 5.11 -2.15
N MET A 206 -1.97 6.37 -2.46
CA MET A 206 -2.41 7.51 -1.66
C MET A 206 -3.92 7.66 -1.63
N LYS A 207 -4.61 7.44 -2.77
CA LYS A 207 -6.08 7.39 -2.82
C LYS A 207 -6.64 6.29 -1.93
N GLN A 208 -6.12 5.07 -2.01
CA GLN A 208 -6.54 3.99 -1.11
C GLN A 208 -6.33 4.33 0.38
N ILE A 209 -5.22 4.98 0.74
CA ILE A 209 -4.95 5.43 2.11
C ILE A 209 -6.00 6.46 2.57
N ARG A 210 -6.33 7.43 1.70
CA ARG A 210 -7.37 8.44 1.98
C ARG A 210 -8.74 7.80 2.19
N ASP A 211 -9.15 6.90 1.30
CA ASP A 211 -10.45 6.22 1.38
C ASP A 211 -10.60 5.40 2.68
N ILE A 212 -9.55 4.67 3.08
CA ILE A 212 -9.55 3.89 4.33
C ILE A 212 -9.63 4.83 5.54
N LYS A 213 -8.89 5.94 5.51
CA LYS A 213 -8.91 6.94 6.59
C LYS A 213 -10.30 7.56 6.76
N GLU A 214 -10.95 7.91 5.66
CA GLU A 214 -12.29 8.49 5.66
C GLU A 214 -13.33 7.50 6.21
N LYS A 215 -13.32 6.25 5.73
CA LYS A 215 -14.20 5.18 6.24
C LYS A 215 -14.02 4.95 7.74
N SER A 216 -12.79 5.01 8.24
CA SER A 216 -12.50 4.86 9.67
C SER A 216 -13.04 6.04 10.50
N SER A 217 -12.93 7.28 9.98
CA SER A 217 -13.49 8.47 10.62
C SER A 217 -15.02 8.41 10.68
N GLU A 218 -15.68 8.05 9.58
CA GLU A 218 -17.13 7.89 9.53
C GLU A 218 -17.63 6.83 10.51
N ALA A 219 -16.96 5.67 10.58
CA ALA A 219 -17.30 4.61 11.53
C ALA A 219 -17.18 5.08 12.99
N THR A 220 -16.18 5.90 13.28
CA THR A 220 -15.97 6.48 14.62
C THR A 220 -17.08 7.48 14.97
N HIS A 221 -17.45 8.37 14.04
CA HIS A 221 -18.55 9.31 14.24
C HIS A 221 -19.90 8.61 14.39
N ARG A 222 -20.15 7.53 13.63
CA ARG A 222 -21.36 6.71 13.78
C ARG A 222 -21.44 6.07 15.17
N LYS A 223 -20.34 5.49 15.67
CA LYS A 223 -20.28 4.92 17.03
C LYS A 223 -20.52 5.99 18.10
N GLN A 224 -19.95 7.18 17.95
CA GLN A 224 -20.18 8.29 18.87
C GLN A 224 -21.64 8.75 18.90
N ARG A 225 -22.35 8.75 17.75
CA ARG A 225 -23.79 9.07 17.70
C ARG A 225 -24.68 7.98 18.32
N TYR A 226 -24.26 6.72 18.24
CA TYR A 226 -25.02 5.60 18.82
C TYR A 226 -25.12 5.68 20.35
N VAL A 227 -24.09 6.21 21.02
CA VAL A 227 -24.06 6.29 22.50
C VAL A 227 -25.19 7.18 23.06
N PRO A 228 -25.40 8.43 22.59
CA PRO A 228 -26.55 9.25 22.97
C PRO A 228 -27.91 8.63 22.59
N LEU A 229 -28.01 7.98 21.43
CA LEU A 229 -29.26 7.32 20.99
C LEU A 229 -29.70 6.23 21.96
N LYS A 230 -28.75 5.40 22.41
CA LYS A 230 -29.04 4.33 23.37
C LYS A 230 -29.43 4.86 24.74
N LEU A 231 -28.82 5.98 25.18
CA LEU A 231 -29.23 6.67 26.40
C LEU A 231 -30.67 7.18 26.31
N LEU A 232 -31.05 7.76 25.17
CA LEU A 232 -32.41 8.24 24.91
C LEU A 232 -33.44 7.09 24.94
N GLU A 233 -33.07 5.94 24.37
CA GLU A 233 -33.88 4.73 24.38
C GLU A 233 -34.12 4.22 25.83
N TYR A 234 -33.06 4.11 26.63
CA TYR A 234 -33.16 3.74 28.05
C TYR A 234 -34.04 4.71 28.85
N HIS A 235 -33.88 6.02 28.60
CA HIS A 235 -34.71 7.02 29.25
C HIS A 235 -36.18 6.87 28.86
N SER A 236 -36.47 6.70 27.57
CA SER A 236 -37.84 6.50 27.08
C SER A 236 -38.51 5.24 27.64
N GLU A 237 -37.72 4.16 27.79
CA GLU A 237 -38.16 2.91 28.43
C GLU A 237 -38.48 3.13 29.91
N GLY A 238 -37.60 3.82 30.63
CA GLY A 238 -37.80 4.17 32.04
C GLY A 238 -39.07 4.99 32.25
N VAL A 239 -39.29 6.02 31.41
CA VAL A 239 -40.51 6.84 31.45
C VAL A 239 -41.75 6.00 31.17
N ARG A 240 -41.72 5.11 30.17
CA ARG A 240 -42.87 4.25 29.85
C ARG A 240 -43.23 3.30 30.98
N ASN A 241 -42.22 2.70 31.61
CA ASN A 241 -42.42 1.81 32.75
C ASN A 241 -42.98 2.56 33.96
N LEU A 242 -42.50 3.77 34.22
CA LEU A 242 -43.04 4.64 35.27
C LEU A 242 -44.51 4.98 35.00
N VAL A 243 -44.85 5.41 33.79
CA VAL A 243 -46.23 5.76 33.41
C VAL A 243 -47.16 4.55 33.53
N ASN A 244 -46.74 3.38 33.04
CA ASN A 244 -47.51 2.14 33.17
C ASN A 244 -47.74 1.74 34.63
N TRP A 245 -46.74 1.97 35.50
CA TRP A 245 -46.90 1.72 36.93
C TRP A 245 -47.91 2.69 37.55
N ILE A 246 -47.77 4.00 37.29
CA ILE A 246 -48.67 5.04 37.83
C ILE A 246 -50.12 4.76 37.43
N LEU A 247 -50.39 4.55 36.14
CA LEU A 247 -51.74 4.32 35.60
C LEU A 247 -52.29 2.91 35.88
N GLY A 248 -51.52 2.04 36.53
CA GLY A 248 -51.85 0.64 36.72
C GLY A 248 -51.93 0.26 38.19
N ALA A 249 -50.82 -0.18 38.74
CA ALA A 249 -50.72 -0.63 40.13
C ALA A 249 -50.64 0.54 41.12
N GLY A 250 -49.98 1.64 40.72
CA GLY A 250 -49.79 2.83 41.53
C GLY A 250 -51.11 3.52 41.87
N GLU A 251 -51.95 3.81 40.88
CA GLU A 251 -53.27 4.43 41.09
C GLU A 251 -54.15 3.60 42.02
N ARG A 252 -54.28 2.28 41.77
CA ARG A 252 -55.09 1.39 42.61
C ARG A 252 -54.63 1.36 44.06
N TRP A 253 -53.32 1.39 44.29
CA TRP A 253 -52.76 1.39 45.63
C TRP A 253 -52.82 2.77 46.31
N LEU A 254 -52.66 3.86 45.57
CA LEU A 254 -52.88 5.21 46.13
C LEU A 254 -54.34 5.42 46.58
N LEU A 255 -55.30 4.81 45.89
CA LEU A 255 -56.72 4.84 46.29
C LEU A 255 -57.00 4.08 47.58
N THR A 256 -56.17 3.10 47.97
CA THR A 256 -56.31 2.40 49.26
C THR A 256 -55.74 3.19 50.44
N LEU A 257 -54.96 4.25 50.20
CA LEU A 257 -54.34 5.06 51.27
C LEU A 257 -55.30 6.06 51.93
N HIS A 258 -56.61 6.00 51.67
CA HIS A 258 -57.61 6.86 52.31
C HIS A 258 -58.08 6.31 53.68
N GLU A 259 -57.80 5.04 53.97
CA GLU A 259 -58.31 4.33 55.14
C GLU A 259 -57.41 4.54 56.38
N ILE A 260 -58.02 4.69 57.56
CA ILE A 260 -57.31 4.90 58.84
C ILE A 260 -56.97 3.56 59.53
N GLY A 261 -57.52 2.45 59.03
CA GLY A 261 -57.45 1.13 59.65
C GLY A 261 -58.54 0.93 60.72
N GLU A 262 -59.07 -0.29 60.83
CA GLU A 262 -60.14 -0.62 61.81
C GLU A 262 -59.58 -0.93 63.21
N SER A 263 -58.26 -1.11 63.32
CA SER A 263 -57.57 -1.37 64.58
C SER A 263 -56.24 -0.59 64.66
N TYR A 264 -55.70 -0.47 65.88
CA TYR A 264 -54.40 0.15 66.11
C TYR A 264 -53.26 -0.55 65.34
N ASP A 265 -53.31 -1.89 65.26
CA ASP A 265 -52.30 -2.66 64.54
C ASP A 265 -52.42 -2.48 63.03
N ASP A 266 -53.63 -2.35 62.49
CA ASP A 266 -53.86 -2.05 61.07
C ASP A 266 -53.38 -0.64 60.70
N ALA A 267 -53.72 0.36 61.53
CA ALA A 267 -53.26 1.74 61.34
C ALA A 267 -51.73 1.83 61.34
N LYS A 268 -51.07 1.05 62.22
CA LYS A 268 -49.61 0.97 62.31
C LYS A 268 -48.99 0.30 61.09
N GLN A 269 -49.65 -0.70 60.51
CA GLN A 269 -49.21 -1.36 59.28
C GLN A 269 -49.35 -0.44 58.06
N LEU A 270 -50.48 0.28 57.93
CA LEU A 270 -50.69 1.28 56.87
C LEU A 270 -49.66 2.41 56.93
N LEU A 271 -49.32 2.89 58.13
CA LEU A 271 -48.27 3.89 58.33
C LEU A 271 -46.89 3.38 57.88
N LYS A 272 -46.60 2.10 58.13
CA LYS A 272 -45.33 1.47 57.70
C LYS A 272 -45.24 1.39 56.18
N GLU A 273 -46.33 1.05 55.51
CA GLU A 273 -46.41 0.99 54.05
C GLU A 273 -46.29 2.38 53.41
N HIS A 274 -46.91 3.40 54.02
CA HIS A 274 -46.78 4.79 53.61
C HIS A 274 -45.33 5.29 53.72
N ASN A 275 -44.65 5.06 54.84
CA ASN A 275 -43.24 5.43 55.01
C ASN A 275 -42.32 4.69 54.03
N GLU A 276 -42.65 3.44 53.69
CA GLU A 276 -41.90 2.68 52.70
C GLU A 276 -42.09 3.25 51.28
N LEU A 277 -43.27 3.79 50.96
CA LEU A 277 -43.50 4.54 49.73
C LEU A 277 -42.62 5.77 49.66
N GLU A 278 -42.66 6.60 50.70
CA GLU A 278 -41.94 7.87 50.77
C GLU A 278 -40.45 7.61 50.55
N ARG A 279 -39.89 6.62 51.25
CA ARG A 279 -38.50 6.20 51.07
C ARG A 279 -38.18 5.77 49.63
N LYS A 280 -39.07 5.00 48.97
CA LYS A 280 -38.86 4.56 47.59
C LYS A 280 -38.99 5.72 46.59
N SER A 281 -39.89 6.67 46.85
CA SER A 281 -40.10 7.86 46.00
C SER A 281 -38.91 8.84 46.03
N ILE A 282 -38.29 9.03 47.20
CA ILE A 282 -37.11 9.87 47.37
C ILE A 282 -35.93 9.31 46.57
N VAL A 283 -35.74 7.98 46.56
CA VAL A 283 -34.65 7.33 45.80
C VAL A 283 -34.81 7.56 44.29
N CYS A 284 -36.03 7.59 43.76
CA CYS A 284 -36.26 7.93 42.35
C CYS A 284 -35.96 9.39 42.02
N SER A 285 -36.15 10.34 42.95
CA SER A 285 -35.88 11.76 42.71
C SER A 285 -34.39 12.13 42.63
N VAL A 286 -33.51 11.26 43.12
CA VAL A 286 -32.04 11.47 43.14
C VAL A 286 -31.34 10.83 41.91
N LEU A 287 -32.07 10.02 41.14
CA LEU A 287 -31.55 9.26 39.99
C LEU A 287 -32.00 9.81 38.61
N CYS A 288 -32.78 10.89 38.58
CA CYS A 288 -33.11 11.68 37.39
C CYS A 288 -32.23 12.94 37.32
#